data_AF-A0A5B1B3I2-F1
#
_entry.id   AF-A0A5B1B3I2-F1
#
_cell.length_a   1.000
_cell.length_b   1.000
_cell.length_c   1.000
_cell.angle_alpha   90.00
_cell.angle_beta   90.00
_cell.angle_gamma   90.00
#
_symmetry.space_group_name_H-M   'P 1'
#
loop_
_entity.id
_entity.type
_entity.pdbx_description
1 polymer ?
#
loop_
_entity_poly.entity_id
_entity_poly.type
_entity_poly.pdbx_seq_one_letter_code
_entity_poly.pdbx_strand_id
1 'polypeptide(L)'
;MAAAGGSFPSLSQLLSWPTEHLTQAADYWVTTGNRWYEIFSQNWRDSLSVDWKGNGAEALRTRTYADHKKVGELVDQLHEAAKVARGAASDLYAARSRVRYAVEDARDAGFDIGENLSVTDRSAGGSSAVRAARQAQAQAFAADIRQRAMQLVALDQQIAARVTTAMAGVGNIFPADNPTTTTTTTPPPAPKCDAEDIAKLMRK
;
A
#
# COMPACT_ATOMS: atom_id res chain seq x y z
N MET A 1 -3.01 -7.21 8.31
CA MET A 1 -2.67 -7.28 9.75
C MET A 1 -2.69 -8.74 10.20
N ALA A 2 -1.53 -9.28 10.54
CA ALA A 2 -1.35 -10.46 11.38
C ALA A 2 0.03 -10.31 12.06
N ALA A 3 0.10 -9.41 13.04
CA ALA A 3 1.25 -9.38 13.95
C ALA A 3 0.94 -10.35 15.09
N ALA A 4 1.42 -11.59 14.98
CA ALA A 4 1.45 -12.53 16.09
C ALA A 4 2.76 -12.31 16.85
N GLY A 5 2.67 -11.70 18.04
CA GLY A 5 3.78 -11.70 18.99
C GLY A 5 3.95 -13.08 19.63
N GLY A 6 5.18 -13.59 19.66
CA GLY A 6 5.66 -14.50 20.71
C GLY A 6 6.16 -15.88 20.30
N SER A 7 5.87 -16.40 19.10
CA SER A 7 6.36 -17.71 18.67
C SER A 7 6.71 -17.69 17.18
N PHE A 8 7.79 -18.37 16.80
CA PHE A 8 8.18 -18.52 15.40
C PHE A 8 7.05 -19.21 14.62
N PRO A 9 6.75 -18.82 13.36
CA PRO A 9 5.65 -19.40 12.60
C PRO A 9 5.78 -20.92 12.47
N SER A 10 4.64 -21.61 12.57
CA SER A 10 4.59 -23.06 12.38
C SER A 10 4.81 -23.45 10.92
N LEU A 11 5.11 -24.73 10.67
CA LEU A 11 5.24 -25.26 9.31
C LEU A 11 4.00 -24.93 8.46
N SER A 12 2.80 -25.21 8.99
CA SER A 12 1.55 -24.91 8.30
C SER A 12 1.39 -23.42 7.96
N GLN A 13 1.76 -22.51 8.86
CA GLN A 13 1.74 -21.07 8.63
C GLN A 13 2.74 -20.64 7.54
N LEU A 14 3.95 -21.20 7.55
CA LEU A 14 4.97 -20.91 6.55
C LEU A 14 4.54 -21.37 5.15
N LEU A 15 3.93 -22.55 5.05
CA LEU A 15 3.47 -23.12 3.78
C LEU A 15 2.21 -22.43 3.23
N SER A 16 1.43 -21.78 4.10
CA SER A 16 0.24 -21.00 3.74
C SER A 16 0.45 -19.49 3.78
N TRP A 17 1.71 -19.03 3.81
CA TRP A 17 2.03 -17.60 3.93
C TRP A 17 1.28 -16.77 2.89
N PRO A 18 0.46 -15.77 3.29
CA PRO A 18 -0.45 -15.09 2.39
C PRO A 18 0.28 -14.09 1.50
N THR A 19 -0.08 -14.04 0.22
CA THR A 19 0.50 -13.10 -0.77
C THR A 19 -0.56 -12.28 -1.52
N GLU A 20 -1.80 -12.75 -1.50
CA GLU A 20 -2.93 -12.22 -2.28
C GLU A 20 -3.32 -10.81 -1.86
N HIS A 21 -3.10 -10.46 -0.60
CA HIS A 21 -3.39 -9.11 -0.10
C HIS A 21 -2.55 -8.03 -0.78
N LEU A 22 -1.33 -8.34 -1.22
CA LEU A 22 -0.45 -7.40 -1.92
C LEU A 22 -0.93 -7.14 -3.35
N THR A 23 -1.39 -8.17 -4.06
CA THR A 23 -1.93 -8.00 -5.41
C THR A 23 -3.28 -7.27 -5.38
N GLN A 24 -4.14 -7.60 -4.41
CA GLN A 24 -5.40 -6.87 -4.19
C GLN A 24 -5.16 -5.40 -3.85
N ALA A 25 -4.19 -5.09 -2.97
CA ALA A 25 -3.82 -3.72 -2.66
C ALA A 25 -3.30 -2.97 -3.89
N ALA A 26 -2.46 -3.61 -4.71
CA ALA A 26 -1.96 -3.03 -5.94
C ALA A 26 -3.08 -2.66 -6.92
N ASP A 27 -4.05 -3.56 -7.13
CA ASP A 27 -5.20 -3.31 -8.01
C ASP A 27 -6.09 -2.19 -7.49
N TYR A 28 -6.29 -2.15 -6.17
CA TYR A 28 -7.02 -1.08 -5.50
C TYR A 28 -6.35 0.29 -5.69
N TRP A 29 -5.04 0.39 -5.51
CA TRP A 29 -4.30 1.65 -5.67
C TRP A 29 -4.32 2.16 -7.11
N VAL A 30 -4.14 1.28 -8.09
CA VAL A 30 -4.25 1.64 -9.52
C VAL A 30 -5.66 2.16 -9.84
N THR A 31 -6.69 1.44 -9.38
CA THR A 31 -8.09 1.85 -9.60
C THR A 31 -8.38 3.21 -8.96
N THR A 32 -7.92 3.41 -7.73
CA THR A 32 -8.09 4.67 -6.99
C THR A 32 -7.38 5.82 -7.69
N GLY A 33 -6.13 5.62 -8.11
CA GLY A 33 -5.34 6.63 -8.82
C GLY A 33 -6.00 7.06 -10.13
N ASN A 34 -6.43 6.10 -10.96
CA ASN A 34 -7.15 6.40 -12.20
C ASN A 34 -8.42 7.22 -11.96
N ARG A 35 -9.19 6.86 -10.92
CA ARG A 35 -10.41 7.59 -10.56
C ARG A 35 -10.12 9.02 -10.11
N TRP A 36 -9.07 9.24 -9.31
CA TRP A 36 -8.66 10.58 -8.90
C TRP A 36 -8.24 11.41 -10.12
N TYR A 37 -7.38 10.87 -10.98
CA TYR A 37 -6.94 11.57 -12.17
C TYR A 37 -8.12 12.01 -13.05
N GLU A 38 -9.07 11.10 -13.29
CA GLU A 38 -10.29 11.38 -14.06
C GLU A 38 -11.08 12.56 -13.48
N ILE A 39 -11.42 12.51 -12.19
CA ILE A 39 -12.23 13.55 -11.51
C ILE A 39 -11.54 14.91 -11.57
N PHE A 40 -10.25 14.97 -11.23
CA PHE A 40 -9.52 16.24 -11.19
C PHE A 40 -9.25 16.79 -12.60
N SER A 41 -9.03 15.93 -13.59
CA SER A 41 -8.91 16.35 -14.99
C SER A 41 -10.23 16.91 -15.54
N GLN A 42 -11.37 16.33 -15.13
CA GLN A 42 -12.70 16.81 -15.52
C GLN A 42 -12.98 18.16 -14.87
N ASN A 43 -12.72 18.30 -13.57
CA ASN A 43 -12.92 19.57 -12.85
C ASN A 43 -12.11 20.72 -13.47
N TRP A 44 -10.84 20.47 -13.80
CA TRP A 44 -10.02 21.46 -14.50
C TRP A 44 -10.58 21.80 -15.90
N ARG A 45 -11.04 20.82 -16.68
CA ARG A 45 -11.67 21.09 -17.99
C ARG A 45 -12.98 21.86 -17.86
N ASP A 46 -13.78 21.55 -16.85
CA ASP A 46 -15.04 22.25 -16.57
C ASP A 46 -14.79 23.71 -16.21
N SER A 47 -13.74 24.01 -15.42
CA SER A 47 -13.38 25.39 -15.07
C SER A 47 -12.96 26.25 -16.28
N LEU A 48 -12.47 25.62 -17.34
CA LEU A 48 -12.16 26.27 -18.61
C LEU A 48 -13.40 26.49 -19.50
N SER A 49 -14.45 25.68 -19.32
CA SER A 49 -15.66 25.71 -20.16
C SER A 49 -16.66 26.81 -19.80
N VAL A 50 -16.56 27.38 -18.60
CA VAL A 50 -17.49 28.42 -18.13
C VAL A 50 -17.11 29.78 -18.73
N ASP A 51 -18.09 30.49 -19.30
CA ASP A 51 -17.93 31.85 -19.87
C ASP A 51 -17.78 32.97 -18.80
N TRP A 52 -17.40 32.59 -17.59
CA TRP A 52 -17.12 33.51 -16.50
C TRP A 52 -15.74 34.14 -16.68
N LYS A 53 -15.66 35.47 -16.51
CA LYS A 53 -14.44 36.26 -16.67
C LYS A 53 -14.13 37.09 -15.43
N GLY A 54 -12.90 37.58 -15.37
CA GLY A 54 -12.36 38.37 -14.26
C GLY A 54 -11.53 37.55 -13.28
N ASN A 55 -11.04 38.21 -12.24
CA ASN A 55 -10.03 37.66 -11.32
C ASN A 55 -10.47 36.34 -10.65
N GLY A 56 -11.76 36.18 -10.35
CA GLY A 56 -12.29 34.95 -9.77
C GLY A 56 -12.19 33.74 -10.71
N ALA A 57 -12.44 33.94 -12.01
CA ALA A 57 -12.31 32.89 -13.00
C ALA A 57 -10.84 32.46 -13.18
N GLU A 58 -9.92 33.41 -13.18
CA GLU A 58 -8.48 33.15 -13.26
C GLU A 58 -7.98 32.37 -12.02
N ALA A 59 -8.45 32.77 -10.83
CA ALA A 59 -8.13 32.08 -9.58
C ALA A 59 -8.64 30.63 -9.58
N LEU A 60 -9.88 30.40 -10.04
CA LEU A 60 -10.45 29.04 -10.17
C LEU A 60 -9.62 28.18 -11.13
N ARG A 61 -9.30 28.68 -12.33
CA ARG A 61 -8.52 27.94 -13.33
C ARG A 61 -7.12 27.61 -12.82
N THR A 62 -6.47 28.57 -12.17
CA THR A 62 -5.15 28.39 -11.55
C THR A 62 -5.21 27.31 -10.48
N ARG A 63 -6.22 27.36 -9.60
CA ARG A 63 -6.36 26.40 -8.51
C ARG A 63 -6.62 25.00 -9.01
N THR A 64 -7.60 24.83 -9.89
CA THR A 64 -7.99 23.52 -10.43
C THR A 64 -6.86 22.88 -11.25
N TYR A 65 -6.05 23.68 -11.95
CA TYR A 65 -4.85 23.22 -12.61
C TYR A 65 -3.76 22.75 -11.62
N ALA A 66 -3.54 23.51 -10.53
CA ALA A 66 -2.60 23.12 -9.48
C ALA A 66 -3.03 21.81 -8.79
N ASP A 67 -4.31 21.67 -8.48
CA ASP A 67 -4.88 20.46 -7.89
C ASP A 67 -4.76 19.25 -8.85
N HIS A 68 -5.05 19.45 -10.15
CA HIS A 68 -4.88 18.42 -11.16
C HIS A 68 -3.43 17.93 -11.28
N LYS A 69 -2.46 18.85 -11.29
CA LYS A 69 -1.03 18.51 -11.24
C LYS A 69 -0.68 17.72 -10.00
N LYS A 70 -1.13 18.18 -8.84
CA LYS A 70 -0.80 17.53 -7.56
C LYS A 70 -1.34 16.11 -7.49
N VAL A 71 -2.56 15.89 -7.98
CA VAL A 71 -3.14 14.56 -8.09
C VAL A 71 -2.36 13.68 -9.07
N GLY A 72 -1.86 14.22 -10.18
CA GLY A 72 -0.97 13.48 -11.09
C GLY A 72 0.24 12.87 -10.37
N GLU A 73 0.94 13.65 -9.54
CA GLU A 73 2.08 13.16 -8.74
C GLU A 73 1.68 12.03 -7.78
N LEU A 74 0.49 12.12 -7.18
CA LEU A 74 -0.01 11.10 -6.25
C LEU A 74 -0.45 9.82 -6.97
N VAL A 75 -0.96 9.95 -8.19
CA VAL A 75 -1.31 8.81 -9.05
C VAL A 75 -0.05 8.06 -9.44
N ASP A 76 1.02 8.77 -9.82
CA ASP A 76 2.33 8.18 -10.07
C ASP A 76 2.85 7.44 -8.82
N GLN A 77 2.70 8.03 -7.64
CA GLN A 77 3.06 7.38 -6.38
C GLN A 77 2.24 6.11 -6.11
N LEU A 78 0.93 6.13 -6.34
CA LEU A 78 0.05 4.95 -6.21
C LEU A 78 0.44 3.84 -7.19
N HIS A 79 0.83 4.19 -8.42
CA HIS A 79 1.32 3.23 -9.41
C HIS A 79 2.65 2.61 -8.99
N GLU A 80 3.60 3.39 -8.47
CA GLU A 80 4.86 2.85 -7.95
C GLU A 80 4.62 1.94 -6.73
N ALA A 81 3.73 2.32 -5.82
CA ALA A 81 3.34 1.46 -4.70
C ALA A 81 2.74 0.13 -5.19
N ALA A 82 1.86 0.16 -6.19
CA ALA A 82 1.27 -1.03 -6.79
C ALA A 82 2.33 -1.95 -7.44
N LYS A 83 3.31 -1.37 -8.13
CA LYS A 83 4.44 -2.10 -8.71
C LYS A 83 5.28 -2.78 -7.62
N VAL A 84 5.61 -2.05 -6.54
CA VAL A 84 6.33 -2.60 -5.38
C VAL A 84 5.55 -3.77 -4.77
N ALA A 85 4.24 -3.64 -4.57
CA ALA A 85 3.42 -4.69 -3.99
C ALA A 85 3.32 -5.95 -4.87
N ARG A 86 3.19 -5.82 -6.19
CA ARG A 86 3.19 -6.97 -7.12
C ARG A 86 4.53 -7.70 -7.13
N GLY A 87 5.63 -6.96 -7.14
CA GLY A 87 6.98 -7.54 -7.00
C GLY A 87 7.15 -8.28 -5.68
N ALA A 88 6.75 -7.64 -4.58
CA ALA A 88 6.77 -8.22 -3.25
C ALA A 88 5.96 -9.52 -3.13
N ALA A 89 4.77 -9.59 -3.75
CA ALA A 89 3.97 -10.82 -3.79
C ALA A 89 4.73 -11.98 -4.47
N SER A 90 5.44 -11.67 -5.56
CA SER A 90 6.25 -12.65 -6.30
C SER A 90 7.44 -13.12 -5.47
N ASP A 91 8.12 -12.21 -4.78
CA ASP A 91 9.26 -12.52 -3.91
C ASP A 91 8.85 -13.40 -2.72
N LEU A 92 7.72 -13.09 -2.06
CA LEU A 92 7.17 -13.91 -0.98
C LEU A 92 6.73 -15.29 -1.48
N TYR A 93 6.08 -15.36 -2.65
CA TYR A 93 5.72 -16.63 -3.26
C TYR A 93 6.95 -17.51 -3.51
N ALA A 94 8.04 -16.92 -4.02
CA ALA A 94 9.31 -17.62 -4.24
C ALA A 94 9.96 -18.06 -2.92
N ALA A 95 9.97 -17.21 -1.89
CA ALA A 95 10.47 -17.56 -0.57
C ALA A 95 9.66 -18.71 0.08
N ARG A 96 8.33 -18.65 0.02
CA ARG A 96 7.42 -19.73 0.46
C ARG A 96 7.70 -21.04 -0.28
N SER A 97 7.88 -20.96 -1.60
CA SER A 97 8.20 -22.14 -2.42
C SER A 97 9.53 -22.77 -2.03
N ARG A 98 10.55 -21.96 -1.67
CA ARG A 98 11.84 -22.46 -1.17
C ARG A 98 11.69 -23.23 0.15
N VAL A 99 10.84 -22.77 1.07
CA VAL A 99 10.53 -23.53 2.31
C VAL A 99 9.84 -24.85 1.98
N ARG A 100 8.84 -24.81 1.09
CA ARG A 100 8.13 -26.02 0.64
C ARG A 100 9.08 -27.07 0.06
N TYR A 101 9.98 -26.67 -0.85
CA TYR A 101 10.93 -27.61 -1.46
C TYR A 101 11.89 -28.22 -0.44
N ALA A 102 12.40 -27.45 0.52
CA ALA A 102 13.26 -28.01 1.58
C ALA A 102 12.53 -29.05 2.45
N VAL A 103 11.23 -28.85 2.67
CA VAL A 103 10.37 -29.80 3.39
C VAL A 103 10.12 -31.05 2.56
N GLU A 104 9.88 -30.90 1.26
CA GLU A 104 9.72 -32.01 0.31
C GLU A 104 11.02 -32.84 0.22
N ASP A 105 12.18 -32.20 0.07
CA ASP A 105 13.49 -32.86 0.05
C ASP A 105 13.75 -33.70 1.33
N ALA A 106 13.40 -33.16 2.49
CA ALA A 106 13.52 -33.87 3.76
C ALA A 106 12.56 -35.07 3.85
N ARG A 107 11.32 -34.93 3.33
CA ARG A 107 10.33 -36.02 3.27
C ARG A 107 10.78 -37.15 2.36
N ASP A 108 11.30 -36.80 1.19
CA ASP A 108 11.84 -37.73 0.21
C ASP A 108 13.06 -38.47 0.74
N ALA A 109 13.89 -37.80 1.57
CA ALA A 109 15.00 -38.42 2.29
C ALA A 109 14.58 -39.32 3.48
N GLY A 110 13.27 -39.49 3.71
CA GLY A 110 12.73 -40.39 4.73
C GLY A 110 12.54 -39.74 6.10
N PHE A 111 12.44 -38.42 6.19
CA PHE A 111 12.17 -37.72 7.45
C PHE A 111 10.75 -37.14 7.50
N ASP A 112 10.21 -37.01 8.71
CA ASP A 112 9.00 -36.23 8.97
C ASP A 112 9.36 -34.86 9.54
N ILE A 113 8.56 -33.85 9.21
CA ILE A 113 8.76 -32.47 9.67
C ILE A 113 7.56 -32.10 10.54
N GLY A 114 7.83 -31.76 11.80
CA GLY A 114 6.83 -31.30 12.76
C GLY A 114 6.48 -29.82 12.57
N GLU A 115 5.37 -29.38 13.19
CA GLU A 115 4.91 -27.98 13.12
C GLU A 115 5.94 -26.97 13.66
N ASN A 116 6.80 -27.38 14.58
CA ASN A 116 7.90 -26.58 15.14
C ASN A 116 9.21 -26.67 14.32
N LEU A 117 9.15 -27.21 13.10
CA LEU A 117 10.30 -27.45 12.23
C LEU A 117 11.33 -28.43 12.82
N SER A 118 10.92 -29.32 13.73
CA SER A 118 11.72 -30.48 14.10
C SER A 118 11.69 -31.51 12.97
N VAL A 119 12.82 -32.15 12.71
CA VAL A 119 12.94 -33.21 11.71
C VAL A 119 13.17 -34.53 12.43
N THR A 120 12.33 -35.51 12.17
CA THR A 120 12.37 -36.84 12.81
C THR A 120 12.56 -37.93 11.77
N ASP A 121 13.48 -38.86 12.01
CA ASP A 121 13.74 -39.98 11.11
C ASP A 121 12.60 -41.00 11.17
N ARG A 122 12.04 -41.38 10.00
CA ARG A 122 11.01 -42.42 9.89
C ARG A 122 11.58 -43.84 9.97
N SER A 123 12.88 -44.01 9.72
CA SER A 123 13.50 -45.33 9.73
C SER A 123 13.72 -45.84 11.16
N ALA A 124 13.40 -47.11 11.37
CA ALA A 124 13.62 -47.83 12.61
C ALA A 124 14.75 -48.87 12.43
N GLY A 125 15.70 -48.91 13.36
CA GLY A 125 16.81 -49.87 13.35
C GLY A 125 18.12 -49.36 12.74
N GLY A 126 19.04 -50.28 12.48
CA GLY A 126 20.41 -49.99 12.02
C GLY A 126 21.45 -49.98 13.15
N SER A 127 22.73 -49.95 12.79
CA SER A 127 23.82 -49.84 13.76
C SER A 127 23.84 -48.45 14.41
N SER A 128 24.54 -48.32 15.55
CA SER A 128 24.74 -47.03 16.21
C SER A 128 25.34 -45.98 15.27
N ALA A 129 26.26 -46.38 14.40
CA ALA A 129 26.88 -45.52 13.39
C ALA A 129 25.85 -45.00 12.36
N VAL A 130 24.94 -45.86 11.88
CA VAL A 130 23.87 -45.47 10.96
C VAL A 130 22.90 -44.50 11.64
N ARG A 131 22.51 -44.77 12.89
CA ARG A 131 21.64 -43.86 13.67
C ARG A 131 22.29 -42.49 13.88
N ALA A 132 23.58 -42.45 14.19
CA ALA A 132 24.32 -41.19 14.33
C ALA A 132 24.35 -40.40 13.02
N ALA A 133 24.60 -41.07 11.89
CA ALA A 133 24.59 -40.42 10.57
C ALA A 133 23.21 -39.85 10.20
N ARG A 134 22.14 -40.62 10.45
CA ARG A 134 20.75 -40.16 10.21
C ARG A 134 20.36 -38.99 11.11
N GLN A 135 20.80 -38.99 12.37
CA GLN A 135 20.59 -37.87 13.28
C GLN A 135 21.28 -36.60 12.78
N ALA A 136 22.52 -36.69 12.29
CA ALA A 136 23.23 -35.56 11.70
C ALA A 136 22.50 -35.04 10.44
N GLN A 137 21.99 -35.94 9.60
CA GLN A 137 21.19 -35.56 8.43
C GLN A 137 19.88 -34.85 8.80
N ALA A 138 19.16 -35.35 9.81
CA ALA A 138 17.96 -34.69 10.33
C ALA A 138 18.26 -33.27 10.83
N GLN A 139 19.37 -33.10 11.56
CA GLN A 139 19.82 -31.79 12.04
C GLN A 139 20.15 -30.84 10.89
N ALA A 140 20.78 -31.33 9.81
CA ALA A 140 21.07 -30.53 8.63
C ALA A 140 19.79 -30.06 7.92
N PHE A 141 18.82 -30.94 7.70
CA PHE A 141 17.52 -30.56 7.14
C PHE A 141 16.77 -29.57 8.05
N ALA A 142 16.78 -29.80 9.36
CA ALA A 142 16.14 -28.89 10.31
C ALA A 142 16.77 -27.49 10.26
N ALA A 143 18.10 -27.40 10.11
CA ALA A 143 18.80 -26.13 9.98
C ALA A 143 18.45 -25.41 8.66
N ASP A 144 18.45 -26.12 7.52
CA ASP A 144 18.10 -25.53 6.22
C ASP A 144 16.64 -25.03 6.17
N ILE A 145 15.69 -25.83 6.65
CA ILE A 145 14.27 -25.44 6.72
C ILE A 145 14.09 -24.19 7.59
N ARG A 146 14.71 -24.15 8.79
CA ARG A 146 14.65 -22.97 9.67
C ARG A 146 15.28 -21.75 9.03
N GLN A 147 16.41 -21.90 8.35
CA GLN A 147 17.07 -20.78 7.67
C GLN A 147 16.16 -20.18 6.60
N ARG A 148 15.52 -21.01 5.77
CA ARG A 148 14.59 -20.54 4.72
C ARG A 148 13.34 -19.90 5.32
N ALA A 149 12.84 -20.44 6.43
CA ALA A 149 11.71 -19.86 7.15
C ALA A 149 12.07 -18.48 7.74
N MET A 150 13.26 -18.32 8.31
CA MET A 150 13.75 -17.02 8.79
C MET A 150 13.89 -16.00 7.65
N GLN A 151 14.38 -16.44 6.49
CA GLN A 151 14.46 -15.59 5.30
C GLN A 151 13.08 -15.12 4.81
N LEU A 152 12.08 -16.01 4.82
CA LEU A 152 10.69 -15.64 4.48
C LEU A 152 10.15 -14.57 5.43
N VAL A 153 10.31 -14.75 6.74
CA VAL A 153 9.83 -13.79 7.76
C VAL A 153 10.55 -12.44 7.64
N ALA A 154 11.88 -12.45 7.46
CA ALA A 154 12.65 -11.23 7.30
C ALA A 154 12.27 -10.47 6.01
N LEU A 155 12.02 -11.20 4.93
CA LEU A 155 11.57 -10.63 3.66
C LEU A 155 10.19 -9.97 3.80
N ASP A 156 9.25 -10.61 4.50
CA ASP A 156 7.92 -10.06 4.77
C ASP A 156 7.99 -8.72 5.52
N GLN A 157 8.80 -8.67 6.58
CA GLN A 157 9.05 -7.43 7.34
C GLN A 157 9.65 -6.33 6.47
N GLN A 158 10.62 -6.68 5.61
CA GLN A 158 11.23 -5.74 4.69
C GLN A 158 10.22 -5.21 3.66
N ILE A 159 9.36 -6.08 3.13
CA ILE A 159 8.28 -5.73 2.21
C ILE A 159 7.29 -4.78 2.86
N ALA A 160 6.87 -5.06 4.10
CA ALA A 160 5.96 -4.20 4.85
C ALA A 160 6.53 -2.77 4.98
N ALA A 161 7.82 -2.65 5.27
CA ALA A 161 8.51 -1.35 5.32
C ALA A 161 8.55 -0.66 3.95
N ARG A 162 8.90 -1.38 2.87
CA ARG A 162 8.93 -0.82 1.50
C ARG A 162 7.57 -0.32 1.05
N VAL A 163 6.51 -1.09 1.29
CA VAL A 163 5.12 -0.71 0.97
C VAL A 163 4.70 0.52 1.78
N THR A 164 5.03 0.56 3.07
CA THR A 164 4.73 1.72 3.94
C THR A 164 5.40 2.98 3.40
N THR A 165 6.68 2.90 3.02
CA THR A 165 7.42 4.01 2.43
C THR A 165 6.81 4.47 1.10
N ALA A 166 6.44 3.53 0.22
CA ALA A 166 5.82 3.85 -1.06
C ALA A 166 4.48 4.61 -0.87
N MET A 167 3.74 4.32 0.19
CA MET A 167 2.43 4.91 0.49
C MET A 167 2.48 6.19 1.34
N ALA A 168 3.64 6.62 1.85
CA ALA A 168 3.74 7.67 2.86
C ALA A 168 3.17 9.05 2.44
N GLY A 169 3.10 9.35 1.14
CA GLY A 169 2.59 10.63 0.61
C GLY A 169 1.09 10.68 0.34
N VAL A 170 0.41 9.53 0.36
CA VAL A 170 -0.99 9.40 -0.09
C VAL A 170 -1.99 9.91 0.97
N GLY A 171 -1.62 10.02 2.25
CA GLY A 171 -2.55 10.41 3.33
C GLY A 171 -2.80 11.92 3.50
N ASN A 172 -1.98 12.79 2.89
CA ASN A 172 -1.92 14.23 3.21
C ASN A 172 -2.36 15.12 2.03
N ILE A 173 -3.43 14.71 1.34
CA ILE A 173 -3.69 15.11 -0.05
C ILE A 173 -4.11 16.58 -0.21
N PHE A 174 -4.81 17.15 0.77
CA PHE A 174 -5.21 18.55 0.74
C PHE A 174 -5.13 19.14 2.14
N PRO A 175 -4.30 20.18 2.39
CA PRO A 175 -4.61 21.11 3.46
C PRO A 175 -6.05 21.59 3.26
N ALA A 176 -6.81 21.73 4.35
CA ALA A 176 -7.98 22.60 4.28
C ALA A 176 -7.44 24.00 4.00
N ASP A 177 -7.34 24.36 2.73
CA ASP A 177 -7.26 25.76 2.33
C ASP A 177 -8.61 26.34 2.71
N ASN A 178 -8.73 26.73 3.99
CA ASN A 178 -9.67 27.74 4.38
C ASN A 178 -9.43 28.87 3.39
N PRO A 179 -10.41 29.27 2.57
CA PRO A 179 -10.22 30.40 1.70
C PRO A 179 -9.84 31.56 2.62
N THR A 180 -8.56 31.96 2.59
CA THR A 180 -8.17 33.22 3.20
C THR A 180 -8.80 34.26 2.30
N THR A 181 -10.04 34.63 2.63
CA THR A 181 -10.55 35.95 2.32
C THR A 181 -9.61 36.92 3.00
N THR A 182 -8.48 37.20 2.37
CA THR A 182 -7.72 38.42 2.61
C THR A 182 -8.54 39.54 1.98
N THR A 183 -9.70 39.83 2.57
CA THR A 183 -10.29 41.16 2.51
C THR A 183 -9.53 42.01 3.51
N THR A 184 -8.30 42.39 3.17
CA THR A 184 -7.67 43.59 3.73
C THR A 184 -7.84 44.71 2.72
N THR A 185 -9.09 45.06 2.46
CA THR A 185 -9.46 46.42 2.08
C THR A 185 -10.86 46.60 2.63
N THR A 186 -10.99 47.43 3.66
CA THR A 186 -12.28 47.86 4.20
C THR A 186 -13.20 48.24 3.03
N PRO A 187 -14.38 47.62 2.86
CA PRO A 187 -15.34 48.07 1.87
C PRO A 187 -15.66 49.55 2.14
N PRO A 188 -15.67 50.43 1.12
CA PRO A 188 -16.18 51.78 1.32
C PRO A 188 -17.60 51.66 1.89
N PRO A 189 -18.00 52.54 2.84
CA PRO A 189 -19.31 52.46 3.45
C PRO A 189 -20.37 52.43 2.34
N ALA A 190 -21.33 51.50 2.46
CA ALA A 190 -22.42 51.40 1.50
C ALA A 190 -23.06 52.79 1.33
N PRO A 191 -23.32 53.25 0.10
CA PRO A 191 -24.10 54.47 -0.10
C PRO A 191 -25.43 54.25 0.62
N LYS A 192 -25.79 55.17 1.50
CA LYS A 192 -27.09 55.15 2.17
C LYS A 192 -28.14 55.17 1.05
N CYS A 193 -28.93 54.11 0.95
CA CYS A 193 -30.15 54.16 0.17
C CYS A 193 -31.08 55.12 0.89
N ASP A 194 -31.10 56.37 0.44
CA ASP A 194 -32.05 57.34 0.96
C ASP A 194 -33.45 56.89 0.55
N ALA A 195 -34.42 57.03 1.46
CA ALA A 195 -35.80 56.57 1.25
C ALA A 195 -36.47 57.17 -0.01
N GLU A 196 -35.90 58.26 -0.53
CA GLU A 196 -36.33 58.92 -1.76
C GLU A 196 -36.02 58.13 -3.04
N ASP A 197 -34.94 57.34 -3.05
CA ASP A 197 -34.55 56.53 -4.22
C ASP A 197 -35.40 55.25 -4.36
N ILE A 198 -35.87 54.72 -3.24
CA ILE A 198 -36.82 53.59 -3.22
C ILE A 198 -38.20 54.03 -3.72
N ALA A 199 -38.62 55.27 -3.40
CA ALA A 199 -39.88 55.82 -3.87
C ALA A 199 -39.91 56.08 -5.40
N LYS A 200 -38.75 56.36 -6.01
CA LYS A 200 -38.61 56.51 -7.47
C LYS A 200 -38.70 55.18 -8.24
N LEU A 201 -38.27 54.06 -7.64
CA LEU A 201 -38.32 52.74 -8.28
C LEU A 201 -39.72 52.11 -8.31
N MET A 202 -40.60 52.48 -7.38
CA MET A 202 -41.98 51.97 -7.28
C MET A 202 -43.00 52.75 -8.14
N ARG A 203 -42.57 53.79 -8.87
CA ARG A 203 -43.36 54.43 -9.93
C ARG A 203 -42.81 54.02 -11.31
N LYS A 204 -43.15 52.82 -11.75
CA LYS A 204 -43.22 52.48 -13.17
C LYS A 204 -44.16 51.30 -13.39
#